data_AF-A0A968H8W1-F1
#
_entry.id   AF-A0A968H8W1-F1
#
_cell.length_a   1.000
_cell.length_b   1.000
_cell.length_c   1.000
_cell.angle_alpha   90.00
_cell.angle_beta   90.00
_cell.angle_gamma   90.00
#
_symmetry.space_group_name_H-M   'P 1'
#
loop_
_entity.id
_entity.type
_entity.pdbx_description
1 polymer ?
#
loop_
_entity_poly.entity_id
_entity_poly.type
_entity_poly.pdbx_seq_one_letter_code
_entity_poly.pdbx_strand_id
1 'polypeptide(L)'
;MLKNSQTLLLVLVLLLCSSATAFSAPQTTGGTAAARKDRSSKPITIKADDLKADNKGKTAIFTGRVVARQEDVTIYSDKLIIYYGDGQDEVDKIEAVGSVRILQTNRVGTGGHALYENREGKITLTINPKVTQDKDSVTGKVIIYYLDEERSEVVGGENARVEAVIHPKPGSGARTSDGKSKR
;
A
#
# COMPACT_ATOMS: atom_id res chain seq x y z
N MET A 1 28.94 -38.09 -26.80
CA MET A 1 30.05 -37.14 -26.54
C MET A 1 29.58 -36.14 -25.49
N LEU A 2 29.88 -36.41 -24.22
CA LEU A 2 29.68 -35.50 -23.08
C LEU A 2 31.02 -34.80 -22.80
N LYS A 3 31.00 -33.50 -22.49
CA LYS A 3 32.11 -32.82 -21.80
C LYS A 3 31.58 -31.97 -20.65
N ASN A 4 31.66 -32.56 -19.47
CA ASN A 4 31.80 -31.86 -18.18
C ASN A 4 33.10 -31.04 -18.18
N SER A 5 33.06 -29.83 -17.65
CA SER A 5 34.23 -29.21 -17.02
C SER A 5 33.75 -28.05 -16.17
N GLN A 6 34.15 -28.03 -14.89
CA GLN A 6 34.59 -26.88 -14.08
C GLN A 6 34.43 -27.26 -12.60
N THR A 7 35.48 -27.87 -12.05
CA THR A 7 35.69 -28.08 -10.61
C THR A 7 37.09 -27.57 -10.29
N LEU A 8 37.23 -26.58 -9.41
CA LEU A 8 38.46 -26.19 -8.70
C LEU A 8 38.02 -25.28 -7.53
N LEU A 9 37.88 -25.72 -6.28
CA LEU A 9 38.84 -26.21 -5.27
C LEU A 9 39.78 -25.11 -4.73
N LEU A 10 39.55 -24.70 -3.47
CA LEU A 10 40.54 -24.11 -2.57
C LEU A 10 40.17 -24.46 -1.11
N VAL A 11 41.17 -24.91 -0.37
CA VAL A 11 41.17 -25.65 0.91
C VAL A 11 41.94 -24.85 1.97
N LEU A 12 41.64 -25.12 3.26
CA LEU A 12 42.42 -24.81 4.49
C LEU A 12 42.32 -23.34 4.98
N VAL A 13 42.04 -23.04 6.26
CA VAL A 13 42.82 -23.40 7.47
C VAL A 13 41.92 -23.41 8.73
N LEU A 14 42.05 -24.47 9.54
CA LEU A 14 41.68 -24.50 10.97
C LEU A 14 42.60 -23.56 11.76
N LEU A 15 42.07 -22.76 12.68
CA LEU A 15 42.71 -22.61 14.00
C LEU A 15 41.73 -22.14 15.08
N LEU A 16 41.91 -22.77 16.24
CA LEU A 16 41.19 -22.63 17.48
C LEU A 16 41.11 -21.18 17.98
N CYS A 17 39.91 -20.73 18.36
CA CYS A 17 39.74 -19.69 19.36
C CYS A 17 38.78 -20.17 20.44
N SER A 18 39.32 -20.11 21.64
CA SER A 18 38.84 -20.61 22.91
C SER A 18 37.46 -20.07 23.29
N SER A 19 36.73 -20.93 23.98
CA SER A 19 35.48 -20.69 24.68
C SER A 19 35.52 -19.43 25.55
N ALA A 20 34.84 -18.38 25.09
CA ALA A 20 34.33 -17.32 25.95
C ALA A 20 32.83 -17.58 26.16
N THR A 21 32.45 -17.93 27.39
CA THR A 21 31.05 -17.98 27.83
C THR A 21 30.48 -16.56 27.81
N ALA A 22 29.86 -16.19 26.70
CA ALA A 22 29.09 -14.96 26.58
C ALA A 22 27.64 -15.23 27.01
N PHE A 23 27.28 -14.61 28.13
CA PHE A 23 25.96 -14.34 28.66
C PHE A 23 24.79 -14.51 27.66
N SER A 24 23.95 -15.52 27.87
CA SER A 24 22.66 -15.64 27.17
C SER A 24 21.66 -14.66 27.79
N ALA A 25 21.41 -13.54 27.13
CA ALA A 25 20.20 -12.74 27.34
C ALA A 25 19.09 -13.28 26.42
N PRO A 26 17.85 -13.51 26.91
CA PRO A 26 16.75 -13.88 26.04
C PRO A 26 16.38 -12.66 25.18
N GLN A 27 16.81 -12.69 23.92
CA GLN A 27 16.31 -11.81 22.88
C GLN A 27 14.86 -12.25 22.59
N THR A 28 13.89 -11.45 23.01
CA THR A 28 12.50 -11.60 22.59
C THR A 28 12.37 -11.13 21.14
N THR A 29 12.90 -11.90 20.20
CA THR A 29 12.60 -11.76 18.77
C THR A 29 11.33 -12.53 18.48
N GLY A 30 10.21 -11.81 18.49
CA GLY A 30 8.91 -12.38 18.16
C GLY A 30 7.92 -11.32 17.67
N GLY A 31 8.40 -10.21 17.12
CA GLY A 31 7.59 -9.42 16.21
C GLY A 31 7.46 -10.24 14.94
N THR A 32 6.34 -10.92 14.77
CA THR A 32 5.92 -11.39 13.45
C THR A 32 5.84 -10.16 12.57
N ALA A 33 6.91 -9.90 11.81
CA ALA A 33 6.82 -9.10 10.60
C ALA A 33 5.74 -9.79 9.77
N ALA A 34 4.53 -9.23 9.82
CA ALA A 34 3.44 -9.63 8.94
C ALA A 34 4.05 -9.70 7.54
N ALA A 35 3.95 -10.88 6.91
CA ALA A 35 4.48 -11.11 5.58
C ALA A 35 3.99 -9.98 4.69
N ARG A 36 4.89 -9.07 4.32
CA ARG A 36 4.62 -7.95 3.44
C ARG A 36 4.00 -8.56 2.19
N LYS A 37 2.71 -8.33 1.97
CA LYS A 37 2.01 -8.87 0.81
C LYS A 37 2.73 -8.27 -0.39
N ASP A 38 3.48 -9.11 -1.11
CA ASP A 38 4.41 -8.69 -2.17
C ASP A 38 3.66 -8.19 -3.41
N ARG A 39 2.90 -7.10 -3.25
CA ARG A 39 2.22 -6.39 -4.33
C ARG A 39 3.22 -5.69 -5.25
N SER A 40 4.43 -5.41 -4.76
CA SER A 40 5.52 -4.84 -5.56
C SER A 40 5.99 -5.74 -6.70
N SER A 41 5.67 -7.04 -6.67
CA SER A 41 6.11 -8.00 -7.69
C SER A 41 5.31 -7.95 -9.01
N LYS A 42 4.14 -7.30 -9.04
CA LYS A 42 3.29 -7.29 -10.25
C LYS A 42 3.50 -6.05 -11.12
N PRO A 43 3.47 -6.19 -12.47
CA PRO A 43 3.61 -5.06 -13.38
C PRO A 43 2.54 -3.99 -13.17
N ILE A 44 2.94 -2.72 -13.26
CA ILE A 44 2.04 -1.57 -13.34
C ILE A 44 1.85 -1.22 -14.82
N THR A 45 0.60 -1.22 -15.29
CA THR A 45 0.25 -0.77 -16.64
C THR A 45 -0.32 0.63 -16.58
N ILE A 46 0.22 1.57 -17.37
CA ILE A 46 -0.26 2.96 -17.41
C ILE A 46 -0.63 3.32 -18.85
N LYS A 47 -1.82 3.90 -19.02
CA LYS A 47 -2.30 4.50 -20.28
C LYS A 47 -2.54 5.98 -20.05
N ALA A 48 -2.13 6.81 -21.00
CA ALA A 48 -2.29 8.26 -20.97
C ALA A 48 -2.22 8.82 -22.40
N ASP A 49 -2.48 10.12 -22.54
CA ASP A 49 -2.34 10.83 -23.81
C ASP A 49 -0.87 11.14 -24.12
N ASP A 50 -0.11 11.57 -23.12
CA ASP A 50 1.31 11.93 -23.24
C ASP A 50 2.17 11.31 -22.12
N LEU A 51 3.44 11.07 -22.45
CA LEU A 51 4.49 10.66 -21.51
C LEU A 51 5.74 11.53 -21.70
N LYS A 52 6.22 12.10 -20.60
CA LYS A 52 7.54 12.73 -20.51
C LYS A 52 8.40 11.99 -19.49
N ALA A 53 9.49 11.38 -19.95
CA ALA A 53 10.48 10.72 -19.09
C ALA A 53 11.73 11.61 -18.94
N ASP A 54 12.17 11.81 -17.69
CA ASP A 54 13.43 12.43 -17.34
C ASP A 54 14.28 11.43 -16.55
N ASN A 55 15.21 10.77 -17.25
CA ASN A 55 16.08 9.78 -16.65
C ASN A 55 17.10 10.41 -15.68
N LYS A 56 17.47 11.68 -15.89
CA LYS A 56 18.40 12.39 -15.01
C LYS A 56 17.70 12.84 -13.73
N GLY A 57 16.46 13.33 -13.87
CA GLY A 57 15.56 13.67 -12.77
C GLY A 57 14.84 12.47 -12.14
N LYS A 58 15.07 11.25 -12.66
CA LYS A 58 14.46 9.99 -12.20
C LYS A 58 12.93 10.06 -12.13
N THR A 59 12.30 10.63 -13.16
CA THR A 59 10.86 10.88 -13.17
C THR A 59 10.21 10.44 -14.48
N ALA A 60 8.98 9.93 -14.41
CA ALA A 60 8.10 9.75 -15.55
C ALA A 60 6.76 10.42 -15.30
N ILE A 61 6.37 11.34 -16.18
CA ILE A 61 5.15 12.14 -16.06
C ILE A 61 4.20 11.73 -17.18
N PHE A 62 3.05 11.19 -16.79
CA PHE A 62 1.93 10.85 -17.67
C PHE A 62 0.85 11.91 -17.54
N THR A 63 0.31 12.39 -18.64
CA THR A 63 -0.75 13.41 -18.65
C THR A 63 -1.86 13.08 -19.63
N GLY A 64 -3.08 13.49 -19.30
CA GLY A 64 -4.27 13.30 -20.12
C GLY A 64 -4.87 11.91 -19.95
N ARG A 65 -6.09 11.87 -19.40
CA ARG A 65 -6.93 10.65 -19.24
C ARG A 65 -6.14 9.46 -18.69
N VAL A 66 -5.37 9.70 -17.63
CA VAL A 66 -4.44 8.70 -17.11
C VAL A 66 -5.21 7.56 -16.43
N VAL A 67 -4.83 6.33 -16.77
CA VAL A 67 -5.31 5.10 -16.14
C VAL A 67 -4.12 4.22 -15.79
N ALA A 68 -3.82 4.08 -14.49
CA ALA A 68 -2.83 3.15 -13.98
C ALA A 68 -3.52 1.91 -13.39
N ARG A 69 -2.97 0.71 -13.65
CA ARG A 69 -3.50 -0.56 -13.17
C ARG A 69 -2.42 -1.47 -12.64
N GLN A 70 -2.66 -2.07 -11.47
CA GLN A 70 -1.84 -3.12 -10.89
C GLN A 70 -2.76 -4.09 -10.14
N GLU A 71 -2.77 -5.36 -10.55
CA GLU A 71 -3.71 -6.37 -10.02
C GLU A 71 -5.18 -5.91 -10.05
N ASP A 72 -5.82 -5.81 -8.88
CA ASP A 72 -7.22 -5.39 -8.68
C ASP A 72 -7.37 -3.87 -8.44
N VAL A 73 -6.27 -3.13 -8.44
CA VAL A 73 -6.24 -1.68 -8.22
C VAL A 73 -6.22 -0.94 -9.56
N THR A 74 -7.15 0.00 -9.74
CA THR A 74 -7.14 0.96 -10.87
C THR A 74 -7.15 2.39 -10.34
N ILE A 75 -6.23 3.23 -10.82
CA ILE A 75 -6.16 4.66 -10.52
C ILE A 75 -6.46 5.44 -11.79
N TYR A 76 -7.41 6.37 -11.69
CA TYR A 76 -7.72 7.38 -12.70
C TYR A 76 -7.23 8.74 -12.22
N SER A 77 -6.65 9.54 -13.11
CA SER A 77 -6.28 10.94 -12.83
C SER A 77 -6.05 11.76 -14.10
N ASP A 78 -5.91 13.08 -13.94
CA ASP A 78 -5.54 13.97 -15.05
C ASP A 78 -4.02 13.90 -15.33
N LYS A 79 -3.22 13.66 -14.29
CA LYS A 79 -1.76 13.53 -14.32
C LYS A 79 -1.30 12.47 -13.34
N LEU A 80 -0.23 11.76 -13.69
CA LEU A 80 0.43 10.79 -12.82
C LEU A 80 1.94 10.94 -12.95
N ILE A 81 2.64 11.06 -11.83
CA ILE A 81 4.09 11.24 -11.76
C ILE A 81 4.68 10.05 -11.01
N ILE A 82 5.64 9.37 -11.62
CA ILE A 82 6.42 8.31 -10.99
C ILE A 82 7.79 8.86 -10.65
N TYR A 83 8.21 8.69 -9.40
CA TYR A 83 9.54 8.97 -8.91
C TYR A 83 10.28 7.65 -8.72
N TYR A 84 11.43 7.50 -9.39
CA TYR A 84 12.27 6.31 -9.27
C TYR A 84 13.35 6.50 -8.20
N GLY A 85 13.69 5.41 -7.50
CA GLY A 85 14.72 5.37 -6.48
C GLY A 85 16.14 5.30 -7.02
N ASP A 86 17.07 4.83 -6.18
CA ASP A 86 18.49 4.68 -6.54
C ASP A 86 18.79 3.37 -7.26
N GLY A 87 17.97 2.33 -7.06
CA GLY A 87 17.94 1.17 -7.93
C GLY A 87 17.31 1.52 -9.28
N GLN A 88 17.94 1.11 -10.38
CA GLN A 88 17.29 1.12 -11.69
C GLN A 88 15.97 0.35 -11.56
N ASP A 89 14.88 0.98 -11.98
CA ASP A 89 13.52 0.42 -12.04
C ASP A 89 12.78 0.24 -10.69
N GLU A 90 13.32 0.71 -9.57
CA GLU A 90 12.58 0.76 -8.31
C GLU A 90 11.69 2.01 -8.25
N VAL A 91 10.37 1.83 -8.15
CA VAL A 91 9.44 2.94 -7.88
C VAL A 91 9.55 3.34 -6.42
N ASP A 92 9.89 4.60 -6.14
CA ASP A 92 9.88 5.16 -4.78
C ASP A 92 8.50 5.72 -4.43
N LYS A 93 7.96 6.57 -5.31
CA LYS A 93 6.66 7.25 -5.10
C LYS A 93 5.87 7.39 -6.38
N ILE A 94 4.54 7.40 -6.24
CA ILE A 94 3.60 7.73 -7.33
C ILE A 94 2.67 8.85 -6.86
N GLU A 95 2.61 9.93 -7.61
CA GLU A 95 1.73 11.07 -7.34
C GLU A 95 0.65 11.15 -8.44
N ALA A 96 -0.62 11.03 -8.06
CA ALA A 96 -1.76 11.23 -8.94
C ALA A 96 -2.43 12.57 -8.64
N VAL A 97 -2.68 13.37 -9.67
CA VAL A 97 -3.19 14.74 -9.53
C VAL A 97 -4.35 14.96 -10.47
N GLY A 98 -5.40 15.61 -9.95
CA GLY A 98 -6.60 15.98 -10.70
C GLY A 98 -7.55 14.79 -10.88
N SER A 99 -8.83 15.02 -10.54
CA SER A 99 -9.92 14.05 -10.73
C SER A 99 -9.59 12.63 -10.26
N VAL A 100 -8.87 12.50 -9.14
CA VAL A 100 -8.30 11.22 -8.70
C VAL A 100 -9.41 10.28 -8.25
N ARG A 101 -9.41 9.08 -8.82
CA ARG A 101 -10.33 8.00 -8.44
C ARG A 101 -9.61 6.66 -8.42
N ILE A 102 -9.57 6.04 -7.25
CA ILE A 102 -8.92 4.76 -6.98
C ILE A 102 -10.02 3.71 -6.77
N LEU A 103 -9.99 2.65 -7.57
CA LEU A 103 -10.91 1.51 -7.47
C LEU A 103 -10.12 0.30 -6.98
N GLN A 104 -10.63 -0.38 -5.97
CA GLN A 104 -10.11 -1.65 -5.50
C GLN A 104 -11.27 -2.53 -5.03
N THR A 105 -11.56 -3.60 -5.76
CA THR A 105 -12.70 -4.51 -5.47
C THR A 105 -14.03 -3.72 -5.30
N ASN A 106 -14.53 -3.55 -4.07
CA ASN A 106 -15.77 -2.82 -3.74
C ASN A 106 -15.52 -1.45 -3.07
N ARG A 107 -14.25 -1.03 -2.99
CA ARG A 107 -13.82 0.26 -2.45
C ARG A 107 -13.54 1.25 -3.57
N VAL A 108 -14.02 2.48 -3.36
CA VAL A 108 -13.72 3.61 -4.23
C VAL A 108 -13.21 4.76 -3.38
N GLY A 109 -11.96 5.15 -3.59
CA GLY A 109 -11.37 6.38 -3.06
C GLY A 109 -11.40 7.49 -4.11
N THR A 110 -11.81 8.69 -3.74
CA THR A 110 -11.79 9.89 -4.60
C THR A 110 -11.08 11.03 -3.91
N GLY A 111 -10.45 11.91 -4.68
CA GLY A 111 -9.84 13.14 -4.20
C GLY A 111 -9.28 13.97 -5.36
N GLY A 112 -8.70 15.13 -5.05
CA GLY A 112 -7.96 15.92 -6.03
C GLY A 112 -6.49 15.50 -6.16
N HIS A 113 -5.97 14.77 -5.16
CA HIS A 113 -4.59 14.32 -5.13
C HIS A 113 -4.45 13.00 -4.36
N ALA A 114 -3.58 12.11 -4.83
CA ALA A 114 -3.16 10.91 -4.12
C ALA A 114 -1.64 10.74 -4.21
N LEU A 115 -1.00 10.41 -3.08
CA LEU A 115 0.42 10.06 -3.03
C LEU A 115 0.56 8.63 -2.52
N TYR A 116 1.21 7.78 -3.30
CA TYR A 116 1.66 6.46 -2.88
C TYR A 116 3.16 6.48 -2.60
N GLU A 117 3.55 6.05 -1.41
CA GLU A 117 4.94 5.92 -0.98
C GLU A 117 5.26 4.43 -0.83
N ASN A 118 6.05 3.89 -1.77
CA ASN A 118 6.29 2.45 -1.88
C ASN A 118 7.04 1.90 -0.66
N ARG A 119 8.06 2.62 -0.17
CA ARG A 119 8.85 2.23 1.01
C ARG A 119 8.00 2.07 2.27
N GLU A 120 7.02 2.95 2.45
CA GLU A 120 6.13 2.95 3.62
C GLU A 120 4.86 2.10 3.41
N GLY A 121 4.61 1.64 2.17
CA GLY A 121 3.36 0.96 1.84
C GLY A 121 2.13 1.84 2.11
N LYS A 122 2.22 3.15 1.86
CA LYS A 122 1.24 4.14 2.34
C LYS A 122 0.63 4.92 1.17
N ILE A 123 -0.71 5.03 1.13
CA ILE A 123 -1.45 5.87 0.19
C ILE A 123 -2.10 7.01 0.97
N THR A 124 -1.86 8.25 0.56
CA THR A 124 -2.43 9.45 1.17
C THR A 124 -3.31 10.17 0.16
N LEU A 125 -4.63 10.23 0.42
CA LEU A 125 -5.62 10.96 -0.35
C LEU A 125 -5.88 12.33 0.27
N THR A 126 -5.83 13.37 -0.56
CA THR A 126 -6.07 14.76 -0.16
C THR A 126 -6.95 15.48 -1.19
N ILE A 127 -7.34 16.72 -0.85
CA ILE A 127 -8.24 17.58 -1.65
C ILE A 127 -9.63 16.93 -1.78
N ASN A 128 -10.50 17.24 -0.82
CA ASN A 128 -11.85 16.67 -0.72
C ASN A 128 -11.88 15.13 -0.76
N PRO A 129 -11.05 14.43 0.04
CA PRO A 129 -10.97 12.99 -0.03
C PRO A 129 -12.24 12.34 0.50
N LYS A 130 -12.69 11.29 -0.20
CA LYS A 130 -13.81 10.43 0.20
C LYS A 130 -13.48 8.99 -0.13
N VAL A 131 -13.77 8.08 0.79
CA VAL A 131 -13.75 6.64 0.52
C VAL A 131 -15.16 6.10 0.70
N THR A 132 -15.60 5.27 -0.25
CA THR A 132 -16.88 4.55 -0.20
C THR A 132 -16.60 3.06 -0.29
N GLN A 133 -17.25 2.26 0.55
CA GLN A 133 -17.24 0.81 0.50
C GLN A 133 -18.67 0.30 0.58
N ASP A 134 -19.16 -0.32 -0.48
CA ASP A 134 -20.58 -0.71 -0.61
C ASP A 134 -21.52 0.49 -0.39
N LYS A 135 -22.22 0.55 0.76
CA LYS A 135 -23.09 1.66 1.17
C LYS A 135 -22.41 2.61 2.14
N ASP A 136 -21.30 2.19 2.74
CA ASP A 136 -20.61 2.95 3.77
C ASP A 136 -19.70 4.00 3.14
N SER A 137 -19.53 5.14 3.81
CA SER A 137 -18.62 6.17 3.34
C SER A 137 -17.95 6.91 4.46
N VAL A 138 -16.76 7.45 4.18
CA VAL A 138 -16.00 8.30 5.08
C VAL A 138 -15.36 9.46 4.32
N THR A 139 -15.39 10.64 4.92
CA THR A 139 -14.76 11.87 4.42
C THR A 139 -13.93 12.53 5.52
N GLY A 140 -12.95 13.32 5.10
CA GLY A 140 -12.08 14.06 6.01
C GLY A 140 -11.22 15.06 5.26
N LYS A 141 -10.22 15.63 5.93
CA LYS A 141 -9.21 16.48 5.28
C LYS A 141 -8.15 15.64 4.58
N VAL A 142 -7.74 14.53 5.21
CA VAL A 142 -6.76 13.57 4.71
C VAL A 142 -7.28 12.16 5.02
N ILE A 143 -7.16 11.25 4.07
CA ILE A 143 -7.40 9.82 4.27
C ILE A 143 -6.09 9.09 3.95
N ILE A 144 -5.60 8.31 4.91
CA ILE A 144 -4.35 7.54 4.80
C ILE A 144 -4.71 6.06 4.82
N TYR A 145 -4.15 5.29 3.89
CA TYR A 145 -4.26 3.84 3.85
C TYR A 145 -2.88 3.19 3.93
N TYR A 146 -2.68 2.34 4.94
CA TYR A 146 -1.47 1.54 5.13
C TYR A 146 -1.73 0.15 4.52
N LEU A 147 -1.09 -0.12 3.38
CA LEU A 147 -1.29 -1.34 2.60
C LEU A 147 -0.82 -2.60 3.34
N ASP A 148 0.30 -2.49 4.06
CA ASP A 148 0.94 -3.61 4.75
C ASP A 148 0.23 -3.95 6.08
N GLU A 149 -0.42 -2.97 6.70
CA GLU A 149 -1.18 -3.11 7.96
C GLU A 149 -2.68 -3.34 7.74
N GLU A 150 -3.16 -3.19 6.51
CA GLU A 150 -4.58 -3.13 6.16
C GLU A 150 -5.38 -2.10 7.02
N ARG A 151 -4.70 -1.04 7.48
CA ARG A 151 -5.23 0.00 8.36
C ARG A 151 -5.55 1.27 7.59
N SER A 152 -6.63 1.96 7.98
CA SER A 152 -6.95 3.31 7.49
C SER A 152 -6.95 4.32 8.62
N GLU A 153 -6.52 5.55 8.34
CA GLU A 153 -6.64 6.71 9.22
C GLU A 153 -7.33 7.84 8.48
N VAL A 154 -8.24 8.55 9.15
CA VAL A 154 -8.92 9.71 8.58
C VAL A 154 -8.75 10.88 9.53
N VAL A 155 -8.17 11.96 9.00
CA VAL A 155 -7.79 13.14 9.77
C VAL A 155 -8.73 14.29 9.39
N GLY A 156 -9.35 14.91 10.40
CA GLY A 156 -10.10 16.16 10.23
C GLY A 156 -9.19 17.37 10.00
N GLY A 157 -9.71 18.46 9.47
CA GLY A 157 -9.01 19.75 9.41
C GLY A 157 -9.39 20.66 10.58
N GLU A 158 -8.72 21.81 10.73
CA GLU A 158 -9.03 22.81 11.78
C GLU A 158 -10.53 23.15 11.85
N ASN A 159 -11.18 23.29 10.70
CA ASN A 159 -12.59 23.67 10.58
C ASN A 159 -13.47 22.57 9.97
N ALA A 160 -12.96 21.34 9.83
CA ALA A 160 -13.67 20.25 9.16
C ALA A 160 -13.50 18.94 9.93
N ARG A 161 -14.61 18.34 10.35
CA ARG A 161 -14.60 17.07 11.07
C ARG A 161 -14.53 15.90 10.11
N VAL A 162 -14.13 14.75 10.64
CA VAL A 162 -14.35 13.46 9.98
C VAL A 162 -15.85 13.18 9.99
N GLU A 163 -16.40 12.76 8.86
CA GLU A 163 -17.79 12.31 8.73
C GLU A 163 -17.79 10.88 8.19
N ALA A 164 -18.55 10.00 8.84
CA ALA A 164 -18.70 8.62 8.43
C ALA A 164 -20.18 8.23 8.42
N VAL A 165 -20.61 7.56 7.36
CA VAL A 165 -21.94 6.98 7.22
C VAL A 165 -21.78 5.48 7.16
N ILE A 166 -22.37 4.77 8.14
CA ILE A 166 -22.30 3.31 8.26
C ILE A 166 -23.71 2.76 8.23
N HIS A 167 -23.97 1.84 7.30
CA HIS A 167 -25.27 1.21 7.15
C HIS A 167 -25.30 -0.11 7.91
N PRO A 168 -26.35 -0.38 8.71
CA PRO A 168 -26.55 -1.67 9.32
C PRO A 168 -26.66 -2.78 8.26
N LYS A 169 -25.96 -3.89 8.47
CA LYS A 169 -26.16 -5.09 7.65
C LYS A 169 -27.48 -5.75 8.09
N PRO A 170 -28.45 -5.98 7.18
CA PRO A 170 -29.65 -6.73 7.54
C PRO A 170 -29.24 -8.16 7.93
N GLY A 171 -29.38 -8.51 9.21
CA GLY A 171 -29.03 -9.84 9.72
C GLY A 171 -28.26 -9.93 11.03
N SER A 172 -28.03 -8.84 11.77
CA SER A 172 -27.66 -8.92 13.20
C SER A 172 -28.89 -8.60 14.05
N GLY A 173 -29.85 -9.54 14.01
CA GLY A 173 -31.12 -9.42 14.71
C GLY A 173 -30.90 -9.38 16.22
N ALA A 174 -31.45 -8.32 16.82
CA ALA A 174 -31.94 -8.24 18.19
C ALA A 174 -31.97 -9.57 18.95
N ARG A 175 -31.24 -9.65 20.07
CA ARG A 175 -31.67 -10.52 21.17
C ARG A 175 -33.08 -10.08 21.53
N THR A 176 -34.05 -10.89 21.14
CA THR A 176 -35.39 -10.87 21.69
C THR A 176 -35.25 -10.85 23.20
N SER A 177 -35.72 -9.77 23.82
CA SER A 177 -36.04 -9.76 25.24
C SER A 177 -37.06 -10.87 25.47
N ASP A 178 -36.59 -12.02 25.94
CA ASP A 178 -37.48 -13.08 26.39
C ASP A 178 -38.03 -12.67 27.75
N GLY A 179 -38.96 -11.72 27.70
CA GLY A 179 -39.84 -11.37 28.80
C GLY A 179 -40.81 -12.53 29.00
N LYS A 180 -40.36 -13.59 29.67
CA LYS A 180 -41.24 -14.63 30.19
C LYS A 180 -41.89 -14.13 31.48
N SER A 181 -42.89 -13.28 31.32
CA SER A 181 -44.00 -13.21 32.27
C SER A 181 -44.97 -14.34 31.92
N LYS A 182 -45.07 -15.35 32.78
CA LYS A 182 -46.30 -16.14 32.93
C LYS A 182 -46.27 -16.92 34.25
N ARG A 183 -47.05 -16.36 35.18
CA ARG A 183 -47.87 -16.98 36.24
C ARG A 183 -47.19 -17.91 37.24
#